data_AF-A0A9D6LH92-F1
#
_entry.id   AF-A0A9D6LH92-F1
#
_cell.length_a   1.000
_cell.length_b   1.000
_cell.length_c   1.000
_cell.angle_alpha   90.00
_cell.angle_beta   90.00
_cell.angle_gamma   90.00
#
_symmetry.space_group_name_H-M   'P 1'
#
loop_
_entity.id
_entity.type
_entity.pdbx_description
1 polymer ?
#
loop_
_entity_poly.entity_id
_entity_poly.type
_entity_poly.pdbx_seq_one_letter_code
_entity_poly.pdbx_strand_id
1 'polypeptide(L)'
;MKKPALTPLSKSLIYFGLALIVFSLFRIALYVSYRDYFGQLSAGQILAAFVHGVRFDAAIIALFFALPLLLINLPLRFALSNSWQKILAWLLWAVSMAMGAVLAADIVYFGYVNRHIATELSALGQDLGAVIHIALTGYTGAVIAYVALGIGLALGWARISARDTAPNRHGAIKFVLIFLCLVMTGRGWTFYGKPIGVVHAFVSGSAVAGNLTLNGLFSAVQTN
;
A
#
# COMPACT_ATOMS: atom_id res chain seq x y z
N MET A 1 26.78 7.06 -18.92
CA MET A 1 27.17 6.87 -17.51
C MET A 1 26.41 5.68 -16.93
N LYS A 2 27.10 4.68 -16.37
CA LYS A 2 26.47 3.53 -15.70
C LYS A 2 25.81 4.04 -14.40
N LYS A 3 24.50 3.83 -14.22
CA LYS A 3 23.79 4.29 -13.00
C LYS A 3 24.39 3.60 -11.77
N PRO A 4 24.52 4.28 -10.61
CA PRO A 4 25.11 3.69 -9.43
C PRO A 4 24.30 2.47 -8.98
N ALA A 5 25.02 1.40 -8.61
CA ALA A 5 24.43 0.19 -8.06
C ALA A 5 23.69 0.51 -6.75
N LEU A 6 22.60 -0.20 -6.48
CA LEU A 6 21.82 -0.05 -5.25
C LEU A 6 22.01 -1.27 -4.36
N THR A 7 22.03 -1.06 -3.05
CA THR A 7 21.95 -2.17 -2.10
C THR A 7 20.53 -2.76 -2.08
N PRO A 8 20.33 -4.03 -1.69
CA PRO A 8 19.01 -4.61 -1.52
C PRO A 8 18.09 -3.78 -0.62
N LEU A 9 18.62 -3.29 0.51
CA LEU A 9 17.87 -2.46 1.44
C LEU A 9 17.41 -1.15 0.79
N SER A 10 18.27 -0.49 0.02
CA SER A 10 17.90 0.73 -0.71
C SER A 10 16.77 0.47 -1.72
N LYS A 11 16.82 -0.65 -2.44
CA LYS A 11 15.75 -1.04 -3.36
C LYS A 11 14.43 -1.26 -2.60
N SER A 12 14.48 -1.99 -1.47
CA SER A 12 13.32 -2.23 -0.62
C SER A 12 12.68 -0.96 -0.08
N LEU A 13 13.49 -0.01 0.41
CA LEU A 13 12.98 1.28 0.88
C LEU A 13 12.30 2.08 -0.24
N ILE A 14 12.87 2.05 -1.45
CA ILE A 14 12.27 2.73 -2.61
C ILE A 14 10.94 2.06 -3.00
N TYR A 15 10.87 0.74 -3.08
CA TYR A 15 9.63 0.03 -3.42
C TYR A 15 8.54 0.26 -2.37
N PHE A 16 8.90 0.20 -1.09
CA PHE A 16 7.96 0.49 0.00
C PHE A 16 7.48 1.94 -0.04
N GLY A 17 8.39 2.90 -0.24
CA GLY A 17 8.05 4.32 -0.33
C GLY A 17 7.16 4.65 -1.53
N LEU A 18 7.39 4.02 -2.68
CA LEU A 18 6.52 4.18 -3.84
C LEU A 18 5.12 3.61 -3.59
N ALA A 19 4.99 2.47 -2.91
CA ALA A 19 3.70 1.94 -2.50
C ALA A 19 2.96 2.89 -1.53
N LEU A 20 3.67 3.49 -0.57
CA LEU A 20 3.10 4.51 0.32
C LEU A 20 2.60 5.74 -0.44
N ILE A 21 3.32 6.18 -1.48
CA ILE A 21 2.87 7.28 -2.34
C ILE A 21 1.56 6.90 -3.03
N VAL A 22 1.44 5.68 -3.56
CA VAL A 22 0.20 5.20 -4.19
C VAL A 22 -0.96 5.21 -3.19
N PHE A 23 -0.78 4.67 -1.99
CA PHE A 23 -1.81 4.71 -0.94
C PHE A 23 -2.21 6.13 -0.57
N SER A 24 -1.24 7.04 -0.47
CA SER A 24 -1.50 8.45 -0.19
C SER A 24 -2.29 9.12 -1.32
N LEU A 25 -2.01 8.79 -2.58
CA LEU A 25 -2.79 9.28 -3.73
C LEU A 25 -4.24 8.79 -3.67
N PHE A 26 -4.48 7.53 -3.29
CA PHE A 26 -5.84 7.03 -3.08
C PHE A 26 -6.56 7.72 -1.92
N ARG A 27 -5.88 8.01 -0.81
CA ARG A 27 -6.47 8.81 0.28
C ARG A 27 -6.81 10.23 -0.18
N ILE A 28 -5.94 10.86 -0.97
CA ILE A 28 -6.23 12.17 -1.58
C ILE A 28 -7.45 12.06 -2.50
N ALA A 29 -7.50 11.02 -3.34
CA ALA A 29 -8.65 10.78 -4.21
C ALA A 29 -9.95 10.62 -3.41
N LEU A 30 -9.95 9.83 -2.33
CA LEU A 30 -11.09 9.69 -1.43
C LEU A 30 -11.54 11.05 -0.87
N TYR A 31 -10.60 11.84 -0.33
CA TYR A 31 -10.89 13.17 0.21
C TYR A 31 -11.47 14.12 -0.84
N VAL A 32 -10.91 14.13 -2.05
CA VAL A 32 -11.35 15.01 -3.13
C VAL A 32 -12.70 14.58 -3.70
N SER A 33 -12.93 13.28 -3.86
CA SER A 33 -14.18 12.71 -4.36
C SER A 33 -15.36 12.95 -3.42
N TYR A 34 -15.11 13.00 -2.11
CA TYR A 34 -16.16 13.15 -1.09
C TYR A 34 -15.92 14.38 -0.21
N ARG A 35 -15.52 15.51 -0.81
CA ARG A 35 -15.24 16.76 -0.07
C ARG A 35 -16.40 17.20 0.82
N ASP A 36 -17.64 17.08 0.36
CA ASP A 36 -18.82 17.49 1.14
C ASP A 36 -18.97 16.63 2.40
N TYR A 37 -18.70 15.32 2.30
CA TYR A 37 -18.69 14.41 3.44
C TYR A 37 -17.60 14.79 4.46
N PHE A 38 -16.41 15.15 3.98
CA PHE A 38 -15.29 15.56 4.84
C PHE A 38 -15.31 17.04 5.25
N GLY A 39 -16.24 17.84 4.72
CA GLY A 39 -16.31 19.30 4.95
C GLY A 39 -16.61 19.69 6.41
N GLN A 40 -17.13 18.74 7.19
CA GLN A 40 -17.33 18.89 8.64
C GLN A 40 -16.04 18.79 9.47
N LEU A 41 -14.92 18.40 8.87
CA LEU A 41 -13.64 18.29 9.55
C LEU A 41 -12.89 19.62 9.51
N SER A 42 -12.29 20.00 10.64
CA SER A 42 -11.31 21.08 10.68
C SER A 42 -10.03 20.71 9.91
N ALA A 43 -9.26 21.70 9.46
CA ALA A 43 -7.98 21.48 8.80
C ALA A 43 -7.01 20.65 9.66
N GLY A 44 -7.04 20.84 10.99
CA GLY A 44 -6.24 20.04 11.93
C GLY A 44 -6.65 18.56 11.96
N GLN A 45 -7.95 18.27 11.92
CA GLN A 45 -8.46 16.89 11.85
C GLN A 45 -8.12 16.23 10.51
N ILE A 46 -8.19 16.98 9.40
CA ILE A 46 -7.78 16.48 8.07
C ILE A 46 -6.30 16.13 8.09
N LEU A 47 -5.44 17.06 8.53
CA LEU A 47 -4.00 16.82 8.61
C LEU A 47 -3.67 15.63 9.51
N ALA A 48 -4.30 15.54 10.69
CA ALA A 48 -4.14 14.41 11.59
C ALA A 48 -4.57 13.09 10.93
N ALA A 49 -5.68 13.07 10.19
CA ALA A 49 -6.15 11.88 9.48
C ALA A 49 -5.14 11.43 8.41
N PHE A 50 -4.54 12.36 7.66
CA PHE A 50 -3.48 12.03 6.70
C PHE A 50 -2.22 11.48 7.38
N VAL A 51 -1.75 12.14 8.45
CA VAL A 51 -0.55 11.73 9.19
C VAL A 51 -0.73 10.36 9.85
N HIS A 52 -1.83 10.17 10.57
CA HIS A 52 -2.14 8.89 11.21
C HIS A 52 -2.46 7.81 10.19
N GLY A 53 -3.07 8.17 9.07
CA GLY A 53 -3.43 7.24 8.02
C GLY A 53 -2.23 6.57 7.35
N VAL A 54 -1.11 7.29 7.22
CA VAL A 54 0.16 6.69 6.72
C VAL A 54 0.56 5.48 7.57
N ARG A 55 0.24 5.46 8.87
CA ARG A 55 0.50 4.30 9.74
C ARG A 55 -0.30 3.07 9.34
N PHE A 56 -1.57 3.24 8.96
CA PHE A 56 -2.43 2.14 8.49
C PHE A 56 -1.99 1.64 7.12
N ASP A 57 -1.61 2.56 6.23
CA ASP A 57 -1.08 2.24 4.91
C ASP A 57 0.23 1.46 5.02
N ALA A 58 1.16 1.94 5.86
CA ALA A 58 2.42 1.27 6.09
C ALA A 58 2.21 -0.14 6.69
N ALA A 59 1.26 -0.29 7.61
CA ALA A 59 0.97 -1.60 8.22
C ALA A 59 0.49 -2.62 7.18
N ILE A 60 -0.45 -2.24 6.31
CA ILE A 60 -0.97 -3.16 5.29
C ILE A 60 0.05 -3.43 4.18
N ILE A 61 0.83 -2.42 3.76
CA ILE A 61 1.95 -2.60 2.83
C ILE A 61 2.98 -3.56 3.44
N ALA A 62 3.37 -3.38 4.70
CA ALA A 62 4.31 -4.26 5.37
C ALA A 62 3.82 -5.70 5.41
N LEU A 63 2.53 -5.94 5.65
CA LEU A 63 1.96 -7.28 5.64
C LEU A 63 2.13 -7.98 4.28
N PHE A 64 1.72 -7.35 3.19
CA PHE A 64 1.81 -7.95 1.84
C PHE A 64 3.23 -7.96 1.28
N PHE A 65 4.07 -6.98 1.65
CA PHE A 65 5.44 -6.86 1.14
C PHE A 65 6.45 -7.64 1.99
N ALA A 66 6.09 -8.13 3.18
CA ALA A 66 7.02 -8.75 4.11
C ALA A 66 7.84 -9.86 3.43
N LEU A 67 7.18 -10.87 2.87
CA LEU A 67 7.86 -12.01 2.26
C LEU A 67 8.74 -11.59 1.06
N PRO A 68 8.23 -10.86 0.04
CA PRO A 68 9.08 -10.42 -1.08
C PRO A 68 10.26 -9.54 -0.65
N LEU A 69 10.08 -8.63 0.31
CA LEU A 69 11.16 -7.75 0.78
C LEU A 69 12.22 -8.52 1.59
N LEU A 70 11.81 -9.51 2.39
CA LEU A 70 12.77 -10.40 3.05
C LEU A 70 13.58 -11.19 2.04
N LEU A 71 12.93 -11.74 1.00
CA LEU A 71 13.62 -12.45 -0.07
C LEU A 71 14.57 -11.56 -0.89
N ILE A 72 14.24 -10.28 -1.08
CA ILE A 72 15.15 -9.28 -1.69
C ILE A 72 16.40 -9.06 -0.83
N ASN A 73 16.25 -9.03 0.50
CA ASN A 73 17.34 -8.73 1.44
C ASN A 73 18.06 -9.96 1.97
N LEU A 74 17.72 -11.15 1.48
CA LEU A 74 18.28 -12.41 1.94
C LEU A 74 19.81 -12.38 1.84
N PRO A 75 20.56 -12.70 2.91
CA PRO A 75 22.02 -12.55 2.94
C PRO A 75 22.73 -13.71 2.22
N LEU A 76 22.21 -14.15 1.08
CA LEU A 76 22.73 -15.24 0.26
C LEU A 76 23.17 -14.71 -1.11
N ARG A 77 24.23 -15.30 -1.67
CA ARG A 77 24.85 -14.80 -2.93
C ARG A 77 23.87 -14.80 -4.12
N PHE A 78 23.01 -15.81 -4.23
CA PHE A 78 22.03 -15.89 -5.32
C PHE A 78 20.99 -14.76 -5.27
N ALA A 79 20.69 -14.24 -4.07
CA ALA A 79 19.73 -13.16 -3.88
C ALA A 79 20.23 -11.82 -4.44
N LEU A 80 21.54 -11.70 -4.71
CA LEU A 80 22.14 -10.54 -5.37
C LEU A 80 22.01 -10.59 -6.90
N SER A 81 21.61 -11.74 -7.47
CA SER A 81 21.47 -11.87 -8.92
C SER A 81 20.40 -10.92 -9.47
N ASN A 82 20.66 -10.36 -10.64
CA ASN A 82 19.74 -9.41 -11.28
C ASN A 82 18.38 -10.07 -11.60
N SER A 83 18.35 -11.35 -11.95
CA SER A 83 17.10 -12.08 -12.20
C SER A 83 16.24 -12.22 -10.94
N TRP A 84 16.85 -12.62 -9.82
CA TRP A 84 16.16 -12.73 -8.53
C TRP A 84 15.51 -11.41 -8.11
N GLN A 85 16.30 -10.33 -8.17
CA GLN A 85 15.86 -8.99 -7.80
C GLN A 85 14.76 -8.46 -8.73
N LYS A 86 14.86 -8.74 -10.04
CA LYS A 86 13.83 -8.35 -11.01
C LYS A 86 12.51 -9.09 -10.80
N ILE A 87 12.54 -10.40 -10.56
CA ILE A 87 11.33 -11.20 -10.31
C ILE A 87 10.60 -10.66 -9.08
N LEU A 88 11.31 -10.47 -7.97
CA LEU A 88 10.70 -9.96 -6.73
C LEU A 88 10.24 -8.50 -6.87
N ALA A 89 10.96 -7.67 -7.62
CA ALA A 89 10.50 -6.31 -7.91
C ALA A 89 9.18 -6.31 -8.69
N TRP A 90 9.05 -7.13 -9.72
CA TRP A 90 7.80 -7.23 -10.49
C TRP A 90 6.66 -7.87 -9.69
N LEU A 91 6.98 -8.81 -8.79
CA LEU A 91 6.00 -9.32 -7.82
C LEU A 91 5.49 -8.19 -6.91
N LEU A 92 6.38 -7.35 -6.35
CA LEU A 92 5.98 -6.19 -5.55
C LEU A 92 5.12 -5.21 -6.34
N TRP A 93 5.44 -4.97 -7.62
CA TRP A 93 4.61 -4.15 -8.49
C TRP A 93 3.22 -4.76 -8.69
N ALA A 94 3.13 -6.06 -9.00
CA ALA A 94 1.85 -6.74 -9.20
C ALA A 94 0.99 -6.72 -7.91
N VAL A 95 1.61 -6.94 -6.75
CA VAL A 95 0.95 -6.82 -5.45
C VAL A 95 0.46 -5.39 -5.22
N SER A 96 1.27 -4.37 -5.54
CA SER A 96 0.85 -2.95 -5.46
C SER A 96 -0.37 -2.67 -6.34
N MET A 97 -0.41 -3.23 -7.54
CA MET A 97 -1.54 -3.11 -8.48
C MET A 97 -2.77 -3.90 -8.02
N ALA A 98 -2.62 -5.00 -7.29
CA ALA A 98 -3.76 -5.66 -6.68
C ALA A 98 -4.32 -4.80 -5.53
N MET A 99 -3.45 -4.32 -4.64
CA MET A 99 -3.82 -3.45 -3.51
C MET A 99 -4.49 -2.16 -3.98
N GLY A 100 -3.93 -1.51 -5.01
CA GLY A 100 -4.51 -0.30 -5.61
C GLY A 100 -5.88 -0.52 -6.24
N ALA A 101 -6.14 -1.70 -6.83
CA ALA A 101 -7.45 -2.00 -7.41
C ALA A 101 -8.52 -2.13 -6.32
N VAL A 102 -8.18 -2.75 -5.18
CA VAL A 102 -9.06 -2.81 -4.01
C VAL A 102 -9.33 -1.39 -3.48
N LEU A 103 -8.31 -0.54 -3.36
CA LEU A 103 -8.50 0.86 -2.93
C LEU A 103 -9.38 1.65 -3.90
N ALA A 104 -9.25 1.44 -5.20
CA ALA A 104 -10.10 2.08 -6.20
C ALA A 104 -11.57 1.63 -6.06
N ALA A 105 -11.80 0.33 -5.90
CA ALA A 105 -13.13 -0.23 -5.66
C ALA A 105 -13.73 0.28 -4.34
N ASP A 106 -12.90 0.42 -3.31
CA ASP A 106 -13.30 0.95 -2.01
C ASP A 106 -13.75 2.41 -2.08
N ILE A 107 -13.07 3.27 -2.85
CA ILE A 107 -13.53 4.65 -3.08
C ILE A 107 -14.92 4.64 -3.73
N VAL A 108 -15.13 3.81 -4.76
CA VAL A 108 -16.43 3.69 -5.43
C VAL A 108 -17.50 3.22 -4.45
N TYR A 109 -17.22 2.18 -3.68
CA TYR A 109 -18.12 1.64 -2.66
C TYR A 109 -18.46 2.67 -1.57
N PHE A 110 -17.47 3.46 -1.14
CA PHE A 110 -17.65 4.53 -0.17
C PHE A 110 -18.74 5.51 -0.61
N GLY A 111 -18.86 5.81 -1.91
CA GLY A 111 -19.91 6.67 -2.43
C GLY A 111 -21.34 6.17 -2.24
N TYR A 112 -21.54 4.86 -2.07
CA TYR A 112 -22.86 4.28 -1.87
C TYR A 112 -23.27 4.19 -0.40
N VAL A 113 -22.31 3.95 0.50
CA VAL A 113 -22.61 3.61 1.90
C VAL A 113 -21.84 4.42 2.95
N ASN A 114 -20.93 5.32 2.53
CA ASN A 114 -20.08 6.15 3.39
C ASN A 114 -19.27 5.36 4.44
N ARG A 115 -18.85 4.14 4.09
CA ARG A 115 -17.97 3.27 4.87
C ARG A 115 -17.07 2.46 3.94
N HIS A 116 -15.93 2.04 4.47
CA HIS A 116 -14.99 1.20 3.75
C HIS A 116 -15.51 -0.23 3.57
N ILE A 117 -15.07 -0.87 2.49
CA ILE A 117 -15.31 -2.29 2.24
C ILE A 117 -14.65 -3.12 3.35
N ALA A 118 -15.40 -4.02 3.97
CA ALA A 118 -14.90 -4.95 4.97
C ALA A 118 -15.13 -6.40 4.50
N THR A 119 -16.16 -7.07 5.02
CA THR A 119 -16.51 -8.46 4.67
C THR A 119 -17.03 -8.59 3.23
N GLU A 120 -17.54 -7.50 2.66
CA GLU A 120 -18.14 -7.44 1.33
C GLU A 120 -17.10 -7.64 0.21
N LEU A 121 -15.81 -7.49 0.50
CA LEU A 121 -14.75 -7.75 -0.48
C LEU A 121 -14.78 -9.20 -1.00
N SER A 122 -15.07 -10.15 -0.10
CA SER A 122 -15.18 -11.57 -0.47
C SER A 122 -16.35 -11.82 -1.42
N ALA A 123 -17.48 -11.14 -1.19
CA ALA A 123 -18.66 -11.21 -2.05
C ALA A 123 -18.41 -10.56 -3.42
N LEU A 124 -17.73 -9.41 -3.47
CA LEU A 124 -17.33 -8.76 -4.73
C LEU A 124 -16.35 -9.63 -5.53
N GLY A 125 -15.48 -10.39 -4.87
CA GLY A 125 -14.56 -11.32 -5.51
C GLY A 125 -15.24 -12.51 -6.19
N GLN A 126 -16.47 -12.88 -5.78
CA GLN A 126 -17.21 -13.99 -6.39
C GLN A 126 -17.79 -13.65 -7.77
N ASP A 127 -17.99 -12.37 -8.06
CA ASP A 127 -18.47 -11.89 -9.37
C ASP A 127 -17.56 -10.80 -9.95
N LEU A 128 -16.28 -11.18 -10.16
CA LEU A 128 -15.28 -10.31 -10.79
C LEU A 128 -15.72 -9.83 -12.18
N GLY A 129 -16.52 -10.62 -12.90
CA GLY A 129 -17.04 -10.25 -14.23
C GLY A 129 -17.94 -9.02 -14.16
N ALA A 130 -18.92 -9.04 -13.25
CA ALA A 130 -19.81 -7.90 -13.04
C ALA A 130 -19.04 -6.67 -12.53
N VAL A 131 -18.10 -6.86 -11.59
CA VAL A 131 -17.28 -5.75 -11.05
C VAL A 131 -16.47 -5.07 -12.18
N ILE A 132 -15.83 -5.85 -13.05
CA ILE A 132 -15.07 -5.32 -14.19
C ILE A 132 -16.01 -4.60 -15.17
N HIS A 133 -17.18 -5.17 -15.45
CA HIS A 133 -18.15 -4.55 -16.35
C HIS A 133 -18.63 -3.19 -15.81
N ILE A 134 -18.96 -3.11 -14.51
CA ILE A 134 -19.35 -1.86 -13.84
C ILE A 134 -18.20 -0.85 -13.87
N ALA A 135 -16.98 -1.29 -13.60
CA ALA A 135 -15.81 -0.41 -13.63
C ALA A 135 -15.57 0.19 -15.02
N LEU A 136 -15.70 -0.62 -16.08
CA LEU A 136 -15.44 -0.19 -17.45
C LEU A 136 -16.56 0.69 -18.03
N THR A 137 -17.81 0.46 -17.65
CA THR A 137 -18.98 1.20 -18.17
C THR A 137 -19.34 2.42 -17.33
N GLY A 138 -19.28 2.31 -16.00
CA GLY A 138 -19.66 3.37 -15.06
C GLY A 138 -18.50 4.25 -14.60
N TYR A 139 -17.25 3.74 -14.65
CA TYR A 139 -16.08 4.41 -14.07
C TYR A 139 -14.88 4.45 -15.02
N THR A 140 -15.12 4.51 -16.33
CA THR A 140 -14.07 4.44 -17.36
C THR A 140 -12.94 5.45 -17.13
N GLY A 141 -13.25 6.67 -16.71
CA GLY A 141 -12.24 7.69 -16.38
C GLY A 141 -11.32 7.27 -15.23
N ALA A 142 -11.88 6.68 -14.17
CA ALA A 142 -11.11 6.16 -13.04
C ALA A 142 -10.27 4.94 -13.45
N VAL A 143 -10.80 4.06 -14.30
CA VAL A 143 -10.04 2.93 -14.86
C VAL A 143 -8.86 3.42 -15.71
N ILE A 144 -9.07 4.40 -16.58
CA ILE A 144 -7.99 5.00 -17.39
C ILE A 144 -6.93 5.62 -16.49
N ALA A 145 -7.33 6.39 -15.47
CA ALA A 145 -6.40 6.98 -14.51
C ALA A 145 -5.61 5.90 -13.75
N TYR A 146 -6.27 4.80 -13.36
CA TYR A 146 -5.64 3.69 -12.66
C TYR A 146 -4.63 2.94 -13.54
N VAL A 147 -4.99 2.69 -14.81
CA VAL A 147 -4.07 2.08 -15.79
C VAL A 147 -2.88 3.00 -16.05
N ALA A 148 -3.10 4.31 -16.21
CA ALA A 148 -2.02 5.28 -16.38
C ALA A 148 -1.09 5.33 -15.17
N LEU A 149 -1.64 5.29 -13.95
CA LEU A 149 -0.87 5.17 -12.71
C LEU A 149 -0.05 3.87 -12.71
N GLY A 150 -0.65 2.74 -13.07
CA GLY A 150 0.02 1.45 -13.16
C GLY A 150 1.19 1.44 -14.14
N ILE A 151 1.02 2.05 -15.31
CA ILE A 151 2.10 2.22 -16.31
C ILE A 151 3.20 3.12 -15.74
N GLY A 152 2.85 4.27 -15.14
CA GLY A 152 3.81 5.17 -14.52
C GLY A 152 4.65 4.49 -13.43
N LEU A 153 3.99 3.69 -12.58
CA LEU A 153 4.63 2.87 -11.56
C LEU A 153 5.51 1.78 -12.18
N ALA A 154 5.05 1.10 -13.23
CA ALA A 154 5.82 0.07 -13.93
C ALA A 154 7.13 0.65 -14.51
N LEU A 155 7.06 1.85 -15.11
CA LEU A 155 8.24 2.56 -15.59
C LEU A 155 9.18 2.95 -14.43
N GLY A 156 8.63 3.37 -13.29
CA GLY A 156 9.39 3.61 -12.06
C GLY A 156 10.11 2.35 -11.58
N TRP A 157 9.37 1.24 -11.45
CA TRP A 157 9.89 -0.06 -11.00
C TRP A 157 10.96 -0.60 -11.91
N ALA A 158 10.73 -0.58 -13.23
CA ALA A 158 11.68 -1.03 -14.24
C ALA A 158 13.01 -0.28 -14.14
N ARG A 159 12.97 1.05 -13.88
CA ARG A 159 14.19 1.86 -13.69
C ARG A 159 14.98 1.48 -12.44
N ILE A 160 14.34 0.96 -11.39
CA ILE A 160 15.00 0.53 -10.15
C ILE A 160 15.47 -0.91 -10.27
N SER A 161 14.65 -1.80 -10.83
CA SER A 161 14.97 -3.22 -11.00
C SER A 161 16.09 -3.46 -12.02
N ALA A 162 16.24 -2.56 -13.00
CA ALA A 162 17.35 -2.59 -13.95
C ALA A 162 18.70 -2.17 -13.35
N ARG A 163 18.75 -1.58 -12.14
CA ARG A 163 20.02 -1.21 -11.51
C ARG A 163 20.70 -2.43 -10.91
N ASP A 164 22.01 -2.53 -11.10
CA ASP A 164 22.83 -3.58 -10.51
C ASP A 164 22.70 -3.58 -8.98
N THR A 165 22.75 -4.79 -8.40
CA THR A 165 22.63 -4.99 -6.95
C THR A 165 24.03 -5.04 -6.34
N ALA A 166 24.35 -4.05 -5.52
CA ALA A 166 25.63 -4.02 -4.82
C ALA A 166 25.63 -5.04 -3.67
N PRO A 167 26.73 -5.79 -3.45
CA PRO A 167 26.89 -6.64 -2.30
C PRO A 167 26.86 -5.80 -1.01
N ASN A 168 26.37 -6.41 0.06
CA ASN A 168 26.17 -5.73 1.33
C ASN A 168 27.13 -6.29 2.40
N ARG A 169 28.10 -5.48 2.84
CA ARG A 169 29.11 -5.85 3.85
C ARG A 169 28.49 -6.38 5.15
N HIS A 170 27.32 -5.88 5.53
CA HIS A 170 26.59 -6.28 6.75
C HIS A 170 25.23 -6.90 6.40
N GLY A 171 25.21 -7.82 5.43
CA GLY A 171 23.99 -8.46 4.91
C GLY A 171 23.05 -9.00 5.99
N ALA A 172 23.57 -9.84 6.89
CA ALA A 172 22.77 -10.46 7.95
C ALA A 172 22.18 -9.45 8.93
N ILE A 173 22.96 -8.45 9.38
CA ILE A 173 22.47 -7.39 10.29
C ILE A 173 21.34 -6.61 9.62
N LYS A 174 21.52 -6.19 8.36
CA LYS A 174 20.47 -5.45 7.63
C LYS A 174 19.23 -6.30 7.37
N PHE A 175 19.39 -7.61 7.18
CA PHE A 175 18.28 -8.56 7.06
C PHE A 175 17.47 -8.66 8.37
N VAL A 176 18.15 -8.80 9.52
CA VAL A 176 17.47 -8.79 10.83
C VAL A 176 16.77 -7.45 11.07
N LEU A 177 17.44 -6.33 10.78
CA LEU A 177 16.85 -5.00 10.94
C LEU A 177 15.60 -4.81 10.07
N ILE A 178 15.63 -5.20 8.78
CA ILE A 178 14.44 -5.06 7.93
C ILE A 178 13.32 -6.00 8.39
N PHE A 179 13.64 -7.21 8.84
CA PHE A 179 12.65 -8.12 9.44
C PHE A 179 11.95 -7.48 10.64
N LEU A 180 12.72 -6.96 11.60
CA LEU A 180 12.17 -6.28 12.78
C LEU A 180 11.36 -5.03 12.38
N CYS A 181 11.87 -4.21 11.46
CA CYS A 181 11.15 -3.04 10.97
C CYS A 181 9.82 -3.40 10.31
N LEU A 182 9.77 -4.47 9.50
CA LEU A 182 8.54 -4.93 8.85
C LEU A 182 7.52 -5.44 9.87
N VAL A 183 7.96 -6.23 10.86
CA VAL A 183 7.10 -6.70 11.95
C VAL A 183 6.55 -5.52 12.76
N MET A 184 7.41 -4.58 13.15
CA MET A 184 6.98 -3.40 13.91
C MET A 184 6.05 -2.50 13.11
N THR A 185 6.31 -2.32 11.82
CA THR A 185 5.46 -1.54 10.93
C THR A 185 4.10 -2.21 10.72
N GLY A 186 4.07 -3.52 10.49
CA GLY A 186 2.83 -4.31 10.40
C GLY A 186 1.98 -4.25 11.68
N ARG A 187 2.62 -4.14 12.85
CA ARG A 187 1.95 -3.91 14.13
C ARG A 187 1.51 -2.46 14.36
N GLY A 188 1.84 -1.53 13.47
CA GLY A 188 1.60 -0.10 13.64
C GLY A 188 2.43 0.53 14.76
N TRP A 189 3.66 0.04 14.97
CA TRP A 189 4.61 0.50 15.97
C TRP A 189 4.13 0.41 17.42
N THR A 190 3.27 -0.58 17.70
CA THR A 190 2.80 -0.90 19.06
C THR A 190 3.67 -1.97 19.71
N PHE A 191 4.38 -1.59 20.78
CA PHE A 191 5.24 -2.49 21.55
C PHE A 191 4.46 -3.39 22.52
N TYR A 192 3.33 -2.90 23.03
CA TYR A 192 2.48 -3.59 24.00
C TYR A 192 1.04 -3.62 23.50
N GLY A 193 0.32 -4.70 23.79
CA GLY A 193 -1.09 -4.85 23.43
C GLY A 193 -1.37 -5.39 22.02
N LYS A 194 -2.63 -5.28 21.60
CA LYS A 194 -3.08 -5.75 20.29
C LYS A 194 -2.43 -4.92 19.17
N PRO A 195 -2.10 -5.55 18.02
CA PRO A 195 -1.67 -4.81 16.83
C PRO A 195 -2.64 -3.69 16.48
N ILE A 196 -2.18 -2.73 15.67
CA ILE A 196 -3.05 -1.68 15.12
C ILE A 196 -4.32 -2.30 14.52
N GLY A 197 -5.48 -1.70 14.79
CA GLY A 197 -6.71 -2.14 14.17
C GLY A 197 -7.68 -1.01 13.86
N VAL A 198 -8.79 -1.35 13.21
CA VAL A 198 -9.79 -0.43 12.66
C VAL A 198 -10.26 0.54 13.74
N VAL A 199 -10.51 0.05 14.97
CA VAL A 199 -10.92 0.86 16.12
C VAL A 199 -9.93 2.00 16.42
N HIS A 200 -8.63 1.80 16.18
CA HIS A 200 -7.62 2.83 16.40
C HIS A 200 -7.71 4.01 15.42
N ALA A 201 -8.44 3.88 14.30
CA ALA A 201 -8.69 5.02 13.40
C ALA A 201 -9.75 5.97 13.97
N PHE A 202 -10.62 5.49 14.86
CA PHE A 202 -11.77 6.23 15.39
C PHE A 202 -11.53 6.84 16.79
N VAL A 203 -10.28 6.89 17.25
CA VAL A 203 -9.91 7.38 18.59
C VAL A 203 -10.26 8.85 18.81
N SER A 204 -10.34 9.64 17.74
CA SER A 204 -10.75 11.05 17.79
C SER A 204 -12.24 11.26 18.12
N GLY A 205 -13.04 10.18 18.17
CA GLY A 205 -14.49 10.23 18.41
C GLY A 205 -15.32 10.66 17.20
N SER A 206 -14.69 11.05 16.09
CA SER A 206 -15.37 11.40 14.83
C SER A 206 -15.30 10.24 13.84
N ALA A 207 -16.47 9.69 13.49
CA ALA A 207 -16.58 8.67 12.44
C ALA A 207 -15.99 9.14 11.11
N VAL A 208 -16.17 10.41 10.79
CA VAL A 208 -15.75 11.01 9.51
C VAL A 208 -14.23 11.15 9.45
N ALA A 209 -13.61 11.57 10.55
CA ALA A 209 -12.14 11.61 10.64
C ALA A 209 -11.54 10.21 10.58
N GLY A 210 -12.19 9.22 11.20
CA GLY A 210 -11.77 7.82 11.14
C GLY A 210 -11.81 7.25 9.73
N ASN A 211 -12.88 7.53 8.97
CA ASN A 211 -13.01 7.13 7.57
C ASN A 211 -11.95 7.78 6.66
N LEU A 212 -11.45 8.97 6.97
CA LEU A 212 -10.33 9.54 6.20
C LEU A 212 -8.97 8.92 6.60
N THR A 213 -8.84 8.53 7.87
CA THR A 213 -7.61 7.94 8.43
C THR A 213 -7.42 6.51 7.93
N LEU A 214 -8.49 5.74 7.87
CA LEU A 214 -8.48 4.33 7.50
C LEU A 214 -8.31 4.16 5.98
N ASN A 215 -7.95 2.95 5.55
CA ASN A 215 -8.01 2.54 4.14
C ASN A 215 -8.84 1.26 4.01
N GLY A 216 -9.54 1.09 2.88
CA GLY A 216 -10.43 -0.05 2.68
C GLY A 216 -9.74 -1.40 2.70
N LEU A 217 -8.53 -1.49 2.16
CA LEU A 217 -7.79 -2.74 2.15
C LEU A 217 -7.45 -3.22 3.58
N PHE A 218 -7.02 -2.31 4.46
CA PHE A 218 -6.75 -2.62 5.85
C PHE A 218 -8.02 -3.10 6.58
N SER A 219 -9.16 -2.45 6.30
CA SER A 219 -10.46 -2.82 6.87
C SER A 219 -10.89 -4.22 6.44
N ALA A 220 -10.77 -4.53 5.15
CA ALA A 220 -11.11 -5.83 4.59
C ALA A 220 -10.23 -6.96 5.15
N VAL A 221 -8.94 -6.74 5.34
CA VAL A 221 -8.02 -7.77 5.85
C VAL A 221 -8.23 -8.04 7.34
N GLN A 222 -8.62 -7.04 8.13
CA GLN A 222 -8.75 -7.21 9.57
C GLN A 222 -10.12 -7.76 10.02
N THR A 223 -11.12 -7.71 9.15
CA THR A 223 -12.47 -8.21 9.45
C THR A 223 -12.65 -9.69 9.06
N ASN A 224 -11.71 -10.25 8.29
CA ASN A 224 -11.60 -11.68 8.00
C ASN A 224 -10.67 -12.38 8.99
#